data_AF-A0A3D5FUF2-F1
#
_entry.id   AF-A0A3D5FUF2-F1
#
_cell.length_a   1.000
_cell.length_b   1.000
_cell.length_c   1.000
_cell.angle_alpha   90.00
_cell.angle_beta   90.00
_cell.angle_gamma   90.00
#
_symmetry.space_group_name_H-M   'P 1'
#
loop_
_entity.id
_entity.type
_entity.pdbx_description
1 polymer ?
#
loop_
_entity_poly.entity_id
_entity_poly.type
_entity_poly.pdbx_seq_one_letter_code
_entity_poly.pdbx_strand_id
1 'polypeptide(L)'
;MIQEHVLWRDFNDDTLRFYASLGVDRINLDLRSMEEGTPGPRFRAGQDMSSFLAEACERVATYDMVLWSVFMSAWDDITYGTDQREAALDAWCTMLTAVGGSGIEALGYNFKPKGNFRTPSDSGRGDVAYSTFDYAHFLTT
;
A
#
# COMPACT_ATOMS: atom_id res chain seq x y z
N MET A 1 -16.72 -10.02 -7.93
CA MET A 1 -15.50 -9.85 -7.14
C MET A 1 -15.11 -8.39 -7.17
N ILE A 2 -15.39 -7.67 -6.09
CA ILE A 2 -15.09 -6.25 -5.89
C ILE A 2 -13.89 -6.15 -4.96
N GLN A 3 -12.96 -5.26 -5.28
CA GLN A 3 -11.72 -5.08 -4.54
C GLN A 3 -11.50 -3.60 -4.28
N GLU A 4 -11.00 -3.27 -3.09
CA GLU A 4 -10.74 -1.88 -2.68
C GLU A 4 -9.34 -1.69 -2.10
N HIS A 5 -8.82 -0.47 -2.20
CA HIS A 5 -7.52 -0.07 -1.65
C HIS A 5 -7.72 0.77 -0.38
N VAL A 6 -7.20 0.27 0.74
CA VAL A 6 -7.35 0.90 2.06
C VAL A 6 -6.01 1.40 2.56
N LEU A 7 -5.95 2.66 2.97
CA LEU A 7 -4.74 3.22 3.59
C LEU A 7 -4.55 2.66 5.00
N TRP A 8 -3.31 2.42 5.43
CA TRP A 8 -3.02 1.98 6.80
C TRP A 8 -3.74 2.80 7.89
N ARG A 9 -3.73 4.14 7.75
CA ARG A 9 -4.39 5.04 8.72
C ARG A 9 -5.91 4.84 8.83
N ASP A 10 -6.52 4.33 7.75
CA ASP A 10 -7.95 4.09 7.64
C ASP A 10 -8.29 2.60 7.88
N PHE A 11 -7.30 1.75 8.19
CA PHE A 11 -7.47 0.31 8.40
C PHE A 11 -8.00 0.00 9.81
N ASN A 12 -9.30 0.23 9.99
CA ASN A 12 -10.03 0.01 11.23
C ASN A 12 -11.40 -0.65 10.95
N ASP A 13 -12.10 -1.03 12.02
CA ASP A 13 -13.37 -1.74 11.96
C ASP A 13 -14.50 -0.96 11.26
N ASP A 14 -14.54 0.36 11.41
CA ASP A 14 -15.57 1.19 10.79
C ASP A 14 -15.40 1.19 9.26
N THR A 15 -14.17 1.36 8.78
CA THR A 15 -13.83 1.28 7.35
C THR A 15 -14.12 -0.09 6.77
N LEU A 16 -13.72 -1.17 7.45
CA LEU A 16 -13.95 -2.54 6.97
C LEU A 16 -15.43 -2.89 6.92
N ARG A 17 -16.20 -2.51 7.94
CA ARG A 17 -17.66 -2.67 7.95
C ARG A 17 -18.33 -1.90 6.82
N PHE A 18 -17.87 -0.67 6.56
CA PHE A 18 -18.37 0.13 5.44
C PHE A 18 -18.15 -0.59 4.12
N TYR A 19 -16.94 -1.08 3.83
CA TYR A 19 -16.67 -1.80 2.59
C TYR A 19 -17.41 -3.13 2.47
N ALA A 20 -17.56 -3.88 3.56
CA ALA A 20 -18.40 -5.07 3.58
C ALA A 20 -19.85 -4.76 3.20
N SER A 21 -20.41 -3.63 3.69
CA SER A 21 -21.77 -3.19 3.33
C SER A 21 -21.95 -2.83 1.85
N LEU A 22 -20.86 -2.51 1.15
CA LEU A 22 -20.84 -2.25 -0.29
C LEU A 22 -20.63 -3.52 -1.13
N GLY A 23 -20.44 -4.68 -0.49
CA GLY A 23 -20.16 -5.95 -1.16
C GLY A 23 -18.72 -6.06 -1.67
N VAL A 24 -17.77 -5.36 -1.05
CA VAL A 24 -16.34 -5.58 -1.30
C VAL A 24 -15.96 -6.98 -0.83
N ASP A 25 -15.24 -7.73 -1.66
CA ASP A 25 -14.77 -9.08 -1.33
C ASP A 25 -13.30 -9.08 -0.87
N ARG A 26 -12.51 -8.09 -1.32
CA ARG A 26 -11.06 -8.08 -1.19
C ARG A 26 -10.50 -6.72 -0.80
N ILE A 27 -9.59 -6.71 0.15
CA ILE A 27 -8.84 -5.53 0.60
C ILE A 27 -7.41 -5.60 0.07
N ASN A 28 -6.91 -4.49 -0.46
CA ASN A 28 -5.49 -4.22 -0.60
C ASN A 28 -5.10 -3.21 0.46
N LEU A 29 -4.12 -3.53 1.29
CA LEU A 29 -3.68 -2.65 2.37
C LEU A 29 -2.45 -1.85 1.94
N ASP A 30 -2.57 -0.53 1.93
CA ASP A 30 -1.45 0.37 1.66
C ASP A 30 -0.55 0.50 2.88
N LEU A 31 0.68 0.02 2.74
CA LEU A 31 1.70 0.02 3.79
C LEU A 31 2.92 0.88 3.41
N ARG A 32 2.77 1.78 2.42
CA ARG A 32 3.87 2.59 1.87
C ARG A 32 4.38 3.71 2.76
N SER A 33 3.60 4.13 3.76
CA SER A 33 4.00 5.24 4.62
C SER A 33 5.30 4.91 5.33
N MET A 34 6.22 5.87 5.35
CA MET A 34 7.50 5.80 6.06
C MET A 34 7.51 6.67 7.33
N GLU A 35 6.34 7.17 7.74
CA GLU A 35 6.18 7.94 8.97
C GLU A 35 6.39 7.04 10.20
N GLU A 36 6.92 7.62 11.28
CA GLU A 36 7.10 6.93 12.54
C GLU A 36 5.77 6.39 13.07
N GLY A 37 5.77 5.17 13.62
CA GLY A 37 4.56 4.49 14.10
C GLY A 37 3.75 3.79 13.02
N THR A 38 4.11 3.91 11.74
CA THR A 38 3.52 3.10 10.66
C THR A 38 4.30 1.79 10.42
N PRO A 39 3.75 0.81 9.69
CA PRO A 39 4.45 -0.45 9.44
C PRO A 39 5.67 -0.32 8.52
N GLY A 40 5.70 0.66 7.60
CA GLY A 40 6.73 0.78 6.57
C GLY A 40 8.16 0.85 7.11
N PRO A 41 8.48 1.68 8.12
CA PRO A 41 9.81 1.72 8.74
C PRO A 41 10.25 0.39 9.36
N ARG A 42 9.31 -0.40 9.89
CA ARG A 42 9.62 -1.72 10.50
C ARG A 42 9.97 -2.74 9.43
N PHE A 43 9.22 -2.77 8.32
CA PHE A 43 9.58 -3.57 7.14
C PHE A 43 10.94 -3.16 6.57
N ARG A 44 11.19 -1.84 6.45
CA ARG A 44 12.47 -1.31 5.96
C ARG A 44 13.65 -1.73 6.84
N ALA A 45 13.44 -1.81 8.15
CA ALA A 45 14.42 -2.27 9.12
C ALA A 45 14.62 -3.80 9.12
N GLY A 46 13.92 -4.55 8.25
CA GLY A 46 14.02 -6.01 8.16
C GLY A 46 13.39 -6.73 9.35
N GLN A 47 12.47 -6.09 10.08
CA GLN A 47 11.75 -6.76 11.16
C GLN A 47 10.81 -7.83 10.57
N ASP A 48 10.74 -8.99 11.23
CA ASP A 48 9.69 -9.96 10.96
C ASP A 48 8.35 -9.40 11.44
N MET A 49 7.44 -9.23 10.50
CA MET A 49 6.10 -8.66 10.69
C MET A 49 5.00 -9.72 10.46
N SER A 50 5.33 -11.01 10.51
CA SER A 50 4.38 -12.11 10.24
C SER A 50 3.17 -12.07 11.17
N SER A 51 3.35 -11.86 12.47
CA SER A 51 2.23 -11.74 13.42
C SER A 51 1.33 -10.55 13.11
N PHE A 52 1.93 -9.41 12.76
CA PHE A 52 1.18 -8.22 12.36
C PHE A 52 0.32 -8.48 11.11
N LEU A 53 0.88 -9.15 10.10
CA LEU A 53 0.17 -9.47 8.87
C LEU A 53 -0.94 -10.52 9.10
N ALA A 54 -0.69 -11.53 9.94
CA ALA A 54 -1.70 -12.50 10.35
C ALA A 54 -2.88 -11.84 11.06
N GLU A 55 -2.62 -10.93 12.02
CA GLU A 55 -3.65 -10.15 12.70
C GLU A 55 -4.46 -9.28 11.72
N ALA A 56 -3.79 -8.70 10.71
CA ALA A 56 -4.47 -7.94 9.65
C ALA A 56 -5.37 -8.83 8.79
N CYS A 57 -4.92 -10.05 8.43
CA CYS A 57 -5.74 -11.04 7.74
C CYS A 57 -6.99 -11.42 8.57
N GLU A 58 -6.82 -11.74 9.86
CA GLU A 58 -7.91 -12.10 10.77
C GLU A 58 -8.94 -10.97 10.91
N ARG A 59 -8.47 -9.72 11.01
CA ARG A 59 -9.35 -8.56 11.08
C ARG A 59 -10.21 -8.43 9.84
N VAL A 60 -9.64 -8.57 8.64
CA VAL A 60 -10.40 -8.49 7.38
C VAL A 60 -11.39 -9.66 7.27
N ALA A 61 -10.98 -10.86 7.68
CA ALA A 61 -11.81 -12.06 7.67
C ALA A 61 -13.05 -11.98 8.58
N THR A 62 -13.01 -11.16 9.63
CA THR A 62 -14.17 -10.89 10.51
C THR A 62 -15.36 -10.28 9.75
N TYR A 63 -15.12 -9.69 8.59
CA TYR A 63 -16.13 -9.06 7.73
C TYR A 63 -16.42 -9.87 6.45
N ASP A 64 -16.11 -11.17 6.44
CA ASP A 64 -16.25 -12.07 5.29
C ASP A 64 -15.48 -11.60 4.03
N MET A 65 -14.45 -10.78 4.22
CA MET A 65 -13.53 -10.29 3.18
C MET A 65 -12.18 -11.01 3.27
N VAL A 66 -11.36 -10.86 2.22
CA VAL A 66 -9.97 -11.36 2.19
C VAL A 66 -8.98 -10.20 2.10
N LEU A 67 -7.94 -10.23 2.94
CA LEU A 67 -6.76 -9.39 2.73
C LEU A 67 -5.96 -9.97 1.55
N TRP A 68 -6.25 -9.48 0.35
CA TRP A 68 -5.75 -10.03 -0.90
C TRP A 68 -4.31 -9.63 -1.19
N SER A 69 -3.99 -8.36 -0.94
CA SER A 69 -2.64 -7.85 -1.17
C SER A 69 -2.22 -6.79 -0.17
N VAL A 70 -0.92 -6.61 -0.06
CA VAL A 70 -0.33 -5.39 0.52
C VAL A 70 0.30 -4.56 -0.58
N PHE A 71 0.31 -3.25 -0.42
CA PHE A 71 0.87 -2.31 -1.38
C PHE A 71 2.09 -1.60 -0.79
N MET A 72 3.22 -1.69 -1.48
CA MET A 72 4.52 -1.16 -1.05
C MET A 72 5.18 -0.30 -2.14
N SER A 73 6.05 0.62 -1.74
CA SER A 73 6.95 1.32 -2.65
C SER A 73 8.29 0.62 -2.62
N ALA A 74 8.91 0.37 -3.77
CA ALA A 74 10.31 -0.01 -3.78
C ALA A 74 11.13 1.08 -3.06
N TRP A 75 11.95 0.68 -2.09
CA TRP A 75 12.72 1.62 -1.31
C TRP A 75 13.80 2.30 -2.16
N ASP A 76 14.15 3.54 -1.81
CA ASP A 76 15.11 4.34 -2.57
C ASP A 76 16.46 3.64 -2.74
N ASP A 77 16.94 2.95 -1.71
CA ASP A 77 18.21 2.21 -1.79
C ASP A 77 18.19 1.10 -2.84
N ILE A 78 17.03 0.47 -3.07
CA ILE A 78 16.83 -0.50 -4.14
C ILE A 78 16.69 0.22 -5.49
N THR A 79 15.83 1.23 -5.55
CA THR A 79 15.48 1.93 -6.79
C THR A 79 16.67 2.69 -7.41
N TYR A 80 17.48 3.33 -6.57
CA TYR A 80 18.67 4.08 -6.98
C TYR A 80 19.97 3.27 -6.91
N GLY A 81 19.92 2.06 -6.35
CA GLY A 81 21.09 1.19 -6.23
C GLY A 81 22.20 1.81 -5.38
N THR A 82 21.86 2.35 -4.21
CA THR A 82 22.82 2.96 -3.28
C THR A 82 23.71 1.89 -2.65
N ASP A 83 24.70 2.31 -1.85
CA ASP A 83 25.55 1.38 -1.08
C ASP A 83 24.76 0.55 -0.05
N GLN A 84 23.52 0.96 0.28
CA GLN A 84 22.63 0.24 1.19
C GLN A 84 21.69 -0.73 0.47
N ARG A 85 21.84 -0.90 -0.86
CA ARG A 85 20.97 -1.75 -1.68
C ARG A 85 20.87 -3.18 -1.16
N GLU A 86 21.99 -3.82 -0.81
CA GLU A 86 22.00 -5.22 -0.40
C GLU A 86 21.21 -5.42 0.91
N ALA A 87 21.47 -4.60 1.93
CA ALA A 87 20.69 -4.62 3.16
C ALA A 87 19.20 -4.33 2.91
N ALA A 88 18.89 -3.50 1.91
CA ALA A 88 17.53 -3.25 1.50
C ALA A 88 16.86 -4.46 0.82
N LEU A 89 17.59 -5.19 -0.02
CA LEU A 89 17.09 -6.41 -0.64
C LEU A 89 16.84 -7.49 0.42
N ASP A 90 17.71 -7.64 1.42
CA ASP A 90 17.51 -8.59 2.52
C ASP A 90 16.24 -8.29 3.33
N ALA A 91 16.02 -7.02 3.68
CA ALA A 91 14.79 -6.60 4.35
C ALA A 91 13.54 -6.80 3.47
N TRP A 92 13.65 -6.58 2.15
CA TRP A 92 12.56 -6.79 1.21
C TRP A 92 12.20 -8.28 1.08
N CYS A 93 13.20 -9.15 1.02
CA CYS A 93 13.03 -10.60 1.06
C CYS A 93 12.35 -11.05 2.36
N THR A 94 12.77 -10.50 3.51
CA THR A 94 12.13 -10.77 4.81
C THR A 94 10.64 -10.40 4.79
N MET A 95 10.31 -9.22 4.27
CA MET A 95 8.91 -8.81 4.07
C MET A 95 8.15 -9.78 3.16
N LEU A 96 8.71 -10.17 2.01
CA LEU A 96 8.07 -11.11 1.08
C LEU A 96 7.78 -12.46 1.73
N THR A 97 8.72 -12.97 2.54
CA THR A 97 8.52 -14.21 3.31
C THR A 97 7.38 -14.07 4.31
N ALA A 98 7.32 -12.95 5.05
CA ALA A 98 6.23 -12.69 6.00
C ALA A 98 4.86 -12.55 5.31
N VAL A 99 4.80 -11.85 4.17
CA VAL A 99 3.57 -11.68 3.37
C VAL A 99 3.05 -13.04 2.88
N GLY A 100 3.90 -13.83 2.22
CA GLY A 100 3.51 -15.16 1.74
C GLY A 100 3.17 -16.12 2.88
N GLY A 101 3.92 -16.07 3.98
CA GLY A 101 3.66 -16.89 5.18
C GLY A 101 2.34 -16.58 5.89
N SER A 102 1.80 -15.38 5.70
CA SER A 102 0.51 -14.95 6.29
C SER A 102 -0.70 -15.25 5.41
N GLY A 103 -0.50 -15.91 4.26
CA GLY A 103 -1.57 -16.26 3.32
C GLY A 103 -2.00 -15.13 2.40
N ILE A 104 -1.28 -14.00 2.36
CA ILE A 104 -1.55 -12.88 1.45
C ILE A 104 -1.00 -13.25 0.06
N GLU A 105 -1.86 -13.33 -0.93
CA GLU A 105 -1.53 -13.92 -2.24
C GLU A 105 -0.75 -12.97 -3.17
N ALA A 106 -0.84 -11.65 -2.95
CA ALA A 106 -0.24 -10.68 -3.84
C ALA A 106 0.51 -9.57 -3.11
N LEU A 107 1.57 -9.08 -3.74
CA LEU A 107 2.24 -7.83 -3.41
C LEU A 107 2.03 -6.85 -4.57
N GLY A 108 1.33 -5.76 -4.30
CA GLY A 108 1.34 -4.61 -5.21
C GLY A 108 2.57 -3.75 -4.92
N TYR A 109 3.34 -3.40 -5.96
CA TYR A 109 4.46 -2.48 -5.79
C TYR A 109 4.70 -1.63 -7.04
N ASN A 110 5.44 -0.54 -6.86
CA ASN A 110 5.96 0.28 -7.95
C ASN A 110 7.48 0.36 -7.86
N PHE A 111 8.15 0.30 -9.02
CA PHE A 111 9.57 0.58 -9.17
C PHE A 111 9.75 1.93 -9.89
N LYS A 112 9.45 3.02 -9.18
CA LYS A 112 9.44 4.37 -9.76
C LYS A 112 10.38 5.28 -8.97
N PRO A 113 11.45 5.82 -9.59
CA PRO A 113 12.35 6.78 -8.93
C PRO A 113 11.62 8.06 -8.48
N LYS A 114 10.69 8.54 -9.32
CA LYS A 114 9.78 9.64 -8.95
C LYS A 114 8.36 9.12 -8.78
N GLY A 115 7.65 9.72 -7.82
CA GLY A 115 6.24 9.41 -7.55
C GLY A 115 5.31 9.64 -8.74
N ASN A 116 4.02 9.43 -8.53
CA ASN A 116 3.04 9.63 -9.60
C ASN A 116 2.99 11.10 -10.01
N PHE A 117 3.16 11.37 -11.30
CA PHE A 117 2.97 12.70 -11.86
C PHE A 117 1.48 13.01 -11.92
N ARG A 118 1.12 14.14 -11.32
CA ARG A 118 -0.24 14.69 -11.23
C ARG A 118 -0.14 16.21 -11.33
N THR A 119 -1.14 16.83 -11.95
CA THR A 119 -1.35 18.28 -11.91
C THR A 119 -2.58 18.59 -11.05
N PRO A 120 -2.88 19.88 -10.74
CA PRO A 120 -4.04 20.23 -9.93
C PRO A 120 -5.31 19.54 -10.41
N SER A 121 -6.05 18.94 -9.47
CA SER A 121 -7.31 18.26 -9.78
C SER A 121 -8.32 19.26 -10.35
N ASP A 122 -9.22 18.76 -11.21
CA ASP A 122 -10.27 19.56 -11.83
C ASP A 122 -11.66 19.02 -11.43
N SER A 123 -12.72 19.78 -11.71
CA SER A 123 -14.09 19.46 -11.33
C SER A 123 -14.89 18.94 -12.53
N GLY A 124 -15.45 17.74 -12.37
CA GLY A 124 -16.25 17.07 -13.39
C GLY A 124 -17.74 17.36 -13.25
N ARG A 125 -18.57 16.54 -13.89
CA ARG A 125 -20.03 16.64 -13.77
C ARG A 125 -20.46 16.39 -12.32
N GLY A 126 -21.35 17.25 -11.81
CA GLY A 126 -21.83 17.16 -10.42
C GLY A 126 -20.77 17.52 -9.39
N ASP A 127 -19.82 18.40 -9.75
CA ASP A 127 -18.75 18.93 -8.88
C ASP A 127 -17.82 17.85 -8.28
N VAL A 128 -17.79 16.67 -8.90
CA VAL A 128 -16.87 15.59 -8.50
C VAL A 128 -15.44 15.97 -8.91
N ALA A 129 -14.55 16.06 -7.93
CA ALA A 129 -13.13 16.26 -8.19
C ALA A 129 -12.51 15.03 -8.88
N TYR A 130 -11.73 15.24 -9.92
CA TYR A 130 -10.99 14.19 -10.60
C TYR A 130 -9.52 14.59 -10.81
N SER A 131 -8.66 13.57 -10.81
CA SER A 131 -7.22 13.73 -11.01
C SER A 131 -6.91 14.07 -12.47
N THR A 132 -6.00 15.03 -12.70
CA THR A 132 -5.58 15.45 -14.05
C THR A 132 -4.08 15.31 -14.26
N PHE A 133 -3.66 15.43 -15.53
CA PHE A 133 -2.28 15.66 -15.94
C PHE A 133 -2.25 16.66 -17.11
N ASP A 134 -1.77 17.87 -16.85
CA ASP A 134 -1.50 18.92 -17.83
C ASP A 134 0.02 19.04 -18.06
N TYR A 135 0.46 18.75 -19.29
CA TYR A 135 1.87 18.78 -19.64
C TYR A 135 2.48 20.19 -19.61
N ALA A 136 1.73 21.22 -20.02
CA ALA A 136 2.22 22.60 -20.02
C ALA A 136 2.40 23.10 -18.58
N HIS A 137 1.44 22.80 -17.70
CA HIS A 137 1.56 23.10 -16.28
C HIS A 137 2.78 22.41 -15.65
N PHE A 138 2.94 21.12 -15.91
CA PHE A 138 4.03 20.32 -15.37
C PHE A 138 5.43 20.83 -15.75
N LEU A 139 5.60 21.44 -16.92
CA LEU A 139 6.89 22.01 -17.34
C LEU A 139 7.24 23.34 -16.63
N THR A 140 6.29 23.94 -15.91
CA THR A 140 6.47 25.25 -15.26
C THR A 140 6.58 25.20 -13.74
N THR A 141 6.44 24.00 -13.15
CA THR A 141 6.45 23.75 -11.70
C THR A 141 7.53 22.72 -11.34
#